data_AF-A0A0W8DDR6-F1
#
_entry.id   AF-A0A0W8DDR6-F1
#
_cell.length_a   1.000
_cell.length_b   1.000
_cell.length_c   1.000
_cell.angle_alpha   90.00
_cell.angle_beta   90.00
_cell.angle_gamma   90.00
#
_symmetry.space_group_name_H-M   'P 1'
#
loop_
_entity.id
_entity.type
_entity.pdbx_description
1 polymer ?
#
loop_
_entity_poly.entity_id
_entity_poly.type
_entity_poly.pdbx_seq_one_letter_code
_entity_poly.pdbx_strand_id
1 'polypeptide(L)'
;MGERPDWWKASVGRRAGETCLPLAQDDRSRARTKGIKQKSWFQLNNVIEKESRPSSPSSSEASNPGETPNSVIKIRLYPTNPQKILLNKMFGTHRAVYNKLVESSREDCYKLKLSELSQKYRPISQKHSMMNYLPEYHLEVPEEVMYSTYRDFAKALKLSRALFKALKKKDKKTYFLDLRFKSKKDNSSSIEFRARGFKSMDGIVKFTPRYFGFSKNEGYLIKEKMPELQFSVRLQRTRDEKFYLCIPRSKIFEKTTSTRTCAIDPGVRSFITMYDPTV
;
A
#
# COMPACT_ATOMS: atom_id res chain seq x y z
N MET A 1 -9.07 -6.13 39.22
CA MET A 1 -8.97 -7.28 38.29
C MET A 1 -10.40 -7.61 37.86
N GLY A 2 -10.78 -7.28 36.63
CA GLY A 2 -12.13 -7.53 36.13
C GLY A 2 -12.15 -8.78 35.27
N GLU A 3 -13.00 -9.75 35.60
CA GLU A 3 -13.17 -10.99 34.86
C GLU A 3 -13.74 -10.74 33.45
N ARG A 4 -13.31 -11.58 32.50
CA ARG A 4 -13.69 -11.45 31.08
C ARG A 4 -15.05 -12.09 30.83
N PRO A 5 -15.92 -11.51 29.97
CA PRO A 5 -17.26 -12.04 29.70
C PRO A 5 -17.28 -13.43 29.06
N ASP A 6 -18.31 -14.22 29.38
CA ASP A 6 -18.43 -15.67 29.07
C ASP A 6 -18.40 -16.05 27.59
N TRP A 7 -18.67 -15.12 26.67
CA TRP A 7 -18.49 -15.37 25.22
C TRP A 7 -17.02 -15.58 24.82
N TRP A 8 -16.07 -15.22 25.70
CA TRP A 8 -14.63 -15.50 25.55
C TRP A 8 -14.29 -16.99 25.68
N LYS A 9 -15.04 -17.76 26.50
CA LYS A 9 -14.76 -19.19 26.70
C LYS A 9 -15.32 -20.06 25.57
N ALA A 10 -16.37 -19.60 24.88
CA ALA A 10 -17.03 -20.35 23.80
C ALA A 10 -16.23 -20.38 22.48
N SER A 11 -15.26 -19.48 22.26
CA SER A 11 -14.46 -19.46 21.02
C SER A 11 -13.09 -20.13 21.12
N VAL A 12 -12.71 -20.64 22.31
CA VAL A 12 -11.36 -21.20 22.55
C VAL A 12 -11.39 -22.74 22.60
N GLY A 13 -12.57 -23.35 22.53
CA GLY A 13 -12.77 -24.80 22.60
C GLY A 13 -12.82 -25.54 21.26
N ARG A 14 -11.94 -25.25 20.28
CA ARG A 14 -11.63 -26.20 19.19
C ARG A 14 -10.15 -26.08 18.78
N ARG A 15 -9.37 -27.00 19.36
CA ARG A 15 -8.08 -27.58 18.92
C ARG A 15 -7.61 -27.09 17.54
N ALA A 16 -6.46 -26.43 17.41
CA ALA A 16 -5.14 -27.08 17.45
C ALA A 16 -5.17 -28.42 16.69
N GLY A 17 -5.28 -28.34 15.37
CA GLY A 17 -5.08 -29.44 14.45
C GLY A 17 -4.22 -28.93 13.31
N GLU A 18 -2.98 -29.40 13.27
CA GLU A 18 -2.10 -29.31 12.11
C GLU A 18 -2.89 -29.71 10.86
N THR A 19 -2.98 -28.80 9.89
CA THR A 19 -3.47 -29.13 8.55
C THR A 19 -2.48 -28.56 7.56
N CYS A 20 -1.52 -29.41 7.21
CA CYS A 20 -0.86 -29.37 5.91
C CYS A 20 -1.87 -29.76 4.81
N LEU A 21 -1.50 -29.43 3.57
CA LEU A 21 -2.04 -29.86 2.25
C LEU A 21 -2.78 -28.75 1.46
N PRO A 22 -2.71 -28.76 0.11
CA PRO A 22 -1.53 -28.93 -0.74
C PRO A 22 -1.40 -27.79 -1.77
N LEU A 23 -0.19 -27.61 -2.30
CA LEU A 23 0.05 -26.87 -3.53
C LEU A 23 -0.71 -27.57 -4.67
N ALA A 24 -1.78 -26.95 -5.17
CA ALA A 24 -2.35 -27.34 -6.44
C ALA A 24 -1.36 -26.95 -7.55
N GLN A 25 -0.80 -27.97 -8.20
CA GLN A 25 -0.20 -27.86 -9.51
C GLN A 25 -1.31 -27.49 -10.51
N ASP A 26 -1.26 -26.29 -11.06
CA ASP A 26 -1.89 -25.99 -12.34
C ASP A 26 -0.80 -26.00 -13.41
N ASP A 27 -0.55 -27.19 -13.95
CA ASP A 27 0.00 -27.34 -15.29
C ASP A 27 -1.13 -27.06 -16.29
N ARG A 28 -1.04 -25.92 -16.99
CA ARG A 28 -1.42 -25.78 -18.41
C ARG A 28 -1.01 -24.40 -18.98
N SER A 29 -0.11 -24.49 -19.96
CA SER A 29 0.22 -23.52 -21.02
C SER A 29 0.67 -22.10 -20.64
N ARG A 30 1.99 -21.98 -20.51
CA ARG A 30 2.86 -20.80 -20.74
C ARG A 30 2.32 -19.77 -21.75
N ALA A 31 2.16 -18.53 -21.28
CA ALA A 31 2.66 -17.34 -21.97
C ALA A 31 3.61 -16.62 -21.00
N ARG A 32 4.91 -16.85 -21.19
CA ARG A 32 5.97 -16.47 -20.25
C ARG A 32 6.34 -14.98 -20.42
N THR A 33 5.50 -14.06 -19.97
CA THR A 33 5.98 -12.69 -19.68
C THR A 33 6.71 -12.74 -18.34
N LYS A 34 8.03 -12.51 -18.34
CA LYS A 34 8.85 -12.39 -17.12
C LYS A 34 8.28 -11.26 -16.25
N GLY A 35 7.40 -11.62 -15.31
CA GLY A 35 6.87 -10.70 -14.32
C GLY A 35 8.00 -10.21 -13.43
N ILE A 36 8.17 -8.88 -13.37
CA ILE A 36 9.01 -8.23 -12.38
C ILE A 36 8.47 -8.64 -11.00
N LYS A 37 9.29 -9.32 -10.19
CA LYS A 37 8.97 -9.65 -8.79
C LYS A 37 8.44 -8.40 -8.11
N GLN A 38 7.28 -8.51 -7.47
CA GLN A 38 6.61 -7.43 -6.74
C GLN A 38 7.59 -6.86 -5.71
N LYS A 39 8.23 -5.72 -6.02
CA LYS A 39 9.21 -5.09 -5.13
C LYS A 39 8.49 -4.48 -3.93
N SER A 40 9.11 -4.60 -2.77
CA SER A 40 8.67 -3.94 -1.54
C SER A 40 8.58 -2.42 -1.77
N TRP A 41 7.60 -1.77 -1.15
CA TRP A 41 7.39 -0.31 -1.19
C TRP A 41 8.68 0.49 -0.94
N PHE A 42 9.53 0.02 -0.03
CA PHE A 42 10.82 0.65 0.30
C PHE A 42 11.89 0.51 -0.80
N GLN A 43 11.92 -0.64 -1.48
CA GLN A 43 12.90 -0.89 -2.53
C GLN A 43 12.67 0.01 -3.74
N LEU A 44 11.46 0.52 -3.94
CA LEU A 44 11.15 1.49 -4.98
C LEU A 44 11.66 2.90 -4.63
N ASN A 45 11.56 3.34 -3.37
CA ASN A 45 12.06 4.65 -2.93
C ASN A 45 13.60 4.72 -2.97
N ASN A 46 14.30 3.67 -2.55
CA ASN A 46 15.78 3.67 -2.52
C ASN A 46 16.43 3.72 -3.92
N VAL A 47 15.72 3.29 -4.97
CA VAL A 47 16.21 3.41 -6.36
C VAL A 47 16.20 4.88 -6.82
N ILE A 48 15.29 5.69 -6.28
CA ILE A 48 15.10 7.09 -6.67
C ILE A 48 16.15 7.99 -6.02
N GLU A 49 16.45 7.76 -4.73
CA GLU A 49 17.43 8.57 -3.99
C GLU A 49 18.85 8.44 -4.56
N LYS A 50 19.22 7.26 -5.09
CA LYS A 50 20.54 7.08 -5.71
C LYS A 50 20.73 7.84 -7.03
N GLU A 51 19.66 8.31 -7.68
CA GLU A 51 19.72 8.93 -9.01
C GLU A 51 19.42 10.44 -9.03
N SER A 52 19.10 11.07 -7.90
CA SER A 52 18.81 12.52 -7.83
C SER A 52 19.94 13.29 -7.12
N ARG A 53 20.63 14.18 -7.85
CA ARG A 53 21.44 15.27 -7.25
C ARG A 53 20.48 16.32 -6.64
N PRO A 54 20.86 17.00 -5.55
CA PRO A 54 19.95 17.90 -4.84
C PRO A 54 19.72 19.17 -5.67
N SER A 55 18.45 19.46 -5.97
CA SER A 55 17.99 20.78 -6.41
C SER A 55 17.20 21.43 -5.28
N SER A 56 17.49 22.70 -5.01
CA SER A 56 16.98 23.52 -3.90
C SER A 56 15.45 23.59 -3.80
N PRO A 57 14.89 23.83 -2.60
CA PRO A 57 13.48 23.61 -2.29
C PRO A 57 12.61 24.82 -2.63
N SER A 58 11.41 24.55 -3.16
CA SER A 58 10.27 25.49 -3.09
C SER A 58 9.21 24.96 -2.12
N SER A 59 8.72 25.89 -1.29
CA SER A 59 7.70 25.85 -0.23
C SER A 59 6.41 25.07 -0.60
N SER A 60 5.63 24.43 0.29
CA SER A 60 5.57 24.34 1.76
C SER A 60 4.53 23.26 2.12
N GLU A 61 4.82 22.41 3.12
CA GLU A 61 3.97 22.02 4.28
C GLU A 61 4.29 20.61 4.83
N ALA A 62 4.87 20.63 6.04
CA ALA A 62 4.88 19.60 7.09
C ALA A 62 5.22 18.15 6.71
N SER A 63 6.40 17.96 6.13
CA SER A 63 7.21 16.75 6.36
C SER A 63 8.60 17.26 6.71
N ASN A 64 9.17 16.87 7.86
CA ASN A 64 10.56 17.19 8.19
C ASN A 64 11.45 16.86 6.98
N PRO A 65 12.11 17.84 6.35
CA PRO A 65 12.91 17.59 5.16
C PRO A 65 14.20 16.89 5.59
N GLY A 66 14.21 15.56 5.51
CA GLY A 66 15.42 14.77 5.78
C GLY A 66 15.19 13.30 6.12
N GLU A 67 14.01 12.92 6.58
CA GLU A 67 13.77 11.53 7.00
C GLU A 67 12.85 10.79 6.02
N THR A 68 13.43 9.86 5.26
CA THR A 68 12.65 8.91 4.48
C THR A 68 12.29 7.69 5.33
N PRO A 69 11.04 7.19 5.24
CA PRO A 69 10.64 6.05 6.04
C PRO A 69 11.47 4.85 5.63
N ASN A 70 11.99 4.12 6.61
CA ASN A 70 12.85 2.94 6.40
C ASN A 70 12.31 1.68 7.08
N SER A 71 11.17 1.79 7.78
CA SER A 71 10.47 0.68 8.42
C SER A 71 8.94 0.89 8.37
N VAL A 72 8.16 -0.19 8.40
CA VAL A 72 6.68 -0.17 8.45
C VAL A 72 6.21 -1.06 9.59
N ILE A 73 5.27 -0.54 10.38
CA ILE A 73 4.47 -1.33 11.32
C ILE A 73 3.16 -1.68 10.62
N LYS A 74 2.71 -2.93 10.76
CA LYS A 74 1.38 -3.36 10.31
C LYS A 74 0.49 -3.60 11.52
N ILE A 75 -0.58 -2.82 11.65
CA ILE A 75 -1.60 -2.99 12.70
C ILE A 75 -2.85 -3.58 12.08
N ARG A 76 -3.40 -4.63 12.69
CA ARG A 76 -4.61 -5.28 12.16
C ARG A 76 -5.86 -4.53 12.63
N LEU A 77 -6.75 -4.24 11.68
CA LEU A 77 -8.09 -3.74 11.97
C LEU A 77 -9.07 -4.91 12.09
N TYR A 78 -10.01 -4.78 13.02
CA TYR A 78 -11.12 -5.72 13.21
C TYR A 78 -12.46 -5.03 12.92
N PRO A 79 -12.80 -4.79 11.63
CA PRO A 79 -14.04 -4.12 11.29
C PRO A 79 -15.27 -5.01 11.47
N THR A 80 -16.39 -4.39 11.85
CA THR A 80 -17.73 -5.00 11.82
C THR A 80 -18.20 -5.23 10.37
N ASN A 81 -19.25 -6.01 10.15
CA ASN A 81 -19.77 -6.26 8.80
C ASN A 81 -20.20 -4.96 8.07
N PRO A 82 -20.94 -4.02 8.69
CA PRO A 82 -21.23 -2.73 8.06
C PRO A 82 -19.98 -1.93 7.69
N GLN A 83 -18.98 -1.91 8.58
CA GLN A 83 -17.70 -1.24 8.32
C GLN A 83 -16.95 -1.88 7.14
N LYS A 84 -16.97 -3.21 7.00
CA LYS A 84 -16.36 -3.92 5.87
C LYS A 84 -17.01 -3.54 4.54
N ILE A 85 -18.33 -3.40 4.49
CA ILE A 85 -19.06 -2.97 3.28
C ILE A 85 -18.54 -1.60 2.82
N LEU A 86 -18.46 -0.64 3.74
CA LEU A 86 -17.95 0.70 3.47
C LEU A 86 -16.47 0.69 3.05
N LEU A 87 -15.61 -0.07 3.74
CA LEU A 87 -14.20 -0.25 3.34
C LEU A 87 -14.09 -0.82 1.93
N ASN A 88 -14.89 -1.84 1.60
CA ASN A 88 -14.92 -2.44 0.27
C ASN A 88 -15.40 -1.47 -0.82
N LYS A 89 -16.36 -0.58 -0.52
CA LYS A 89 -16.73 0.54 -1.42
C LYS A 89 -15.55 1.46 -1.69
N MET A 90 -14.74 1.78 -0.67
CA MET A 90 -13.53 2.60 -0.84
C MET A 90 -12.50 1.92 -1.76
N PHE A 91 -12.21 0.63 -1.56
CA PHE A 91 -11.31 -0.13 -2.43
C PHE A 91 -11.84 -0.31 -3.85
N GLY A 92 -13.15 -0.52 -4.01
CA GLY A 92 -13.80 -0.57 -5.31
C GLY A 92 -13.64 0.74 -6.07
N THR A 93 -13.87 1.86 -5.41
CA THR A 93 -13.75 3.20 -5.97
C THR A 93 -12.31 3.56 -6.32
N HIS A 94 -11.35 3.28 -5.42
CA HIS A 94 -9.93 3.44 -5.72
C HIS A 94 -9.52 2.69 -6.99
N ARG A 95 -9.96 1.43 -7.14
CA ARG A 95 -9.69 0.63 -8.35
C ARG A 95 -10.34 1.25 -9.59
N ALA A 96 -11.61 1.62 -9.52
CA ALA A 96 -12.35 2.17 -10.67
C ALA A 96 -11.72 3.48 -11.17
N VAL A 97 -11.47 4.43 -10.27
CA VAL A 97 -10.82 5.71 -10.57
C VAL A 97 -9.42 5.49 -11.14
N TYR A 98 -8.62 4.63 -10.53
CA TYR A 98 -7.28 4.33 -11.02
C TYR A 98 -7.31 3.74 -12.43
N ASN A 99 -8.17 2.75 -12.67
CA ASN A 99 -8.27 2.11 -13.98
C ASN A 99 -8.77 3.10 -15.04
N LYS A 100 -9.69 3.99 -14.68
CA LYS A 100 -10.13 5.05 -15.59
C LYS A 100 -9.01 6.02 -15.94
N LEU A 101 -8.22 6.44 -14.97
CA LEU A 101 -7.01 7.26 -15.20
C LEU A 101 -6.02 6.57 -16.13
N VAL A 102 -5.76 5.27 -15.91
CA VAL A 102 -4.86 4.48 -16.77
C VAL A 102 -5.42 4.38 -18.19
N GLU A 103 -6.71 4.07 -18.35
CA GLU A 103 -7.37 3.96 -19.65
C GLU A 103 -7.29 5.28 -20.41
N SER A 104 -7.70 6.39 -19.78
CA SER A 104 -7.79 7.69 -20.43
C SER A 104 -6.42 8.29 -20.77
N SER A 105 -5.34 7.88 -20.10
CA SER A 105 -4.00 8.45 -20.27
C SER A 105 -3.04 7.62 -21.15
N ARG A 106 -3.46 6.47 -21.69
CA ARG A 106 -2.58 5.55 -22.45
C ARG A 106 -1.81 6.26 -23.57
N GLU A 107 -2.52 7.01 -24.41
CA GLU A 107 -1.90 7.67 -25.58
C GLU A 107 -1.12 8.93 -25.25
N ASP A 108 -1.38 9.53 -24.10
CA ASP A 108 -0.83 10.81 -23.72
C ASP A 108 0.37 10.67 -22.77
N CYS A 109 0.51 9.53 -22.10
CA CYS A 109 1.53 9.30 -21.09
C CYS A 109 2.96 9.45 -21.64
N TYR A 110 3.15 9.21 -22.94
CA TYR A 110 4.43 9.40 -23.64
C TYR A 110 4.55 10.78 -24.31
N LYS A 111 3.44 11.38 -24.75
CA LYS A 111 3.41 12.65 -25.49
C LYS A 111 3.50 13.87 -24.58
N LEU A 112 2.68 13.91 -23.54
CA LEU A 112 2.44 15.12 -22.75
C LEU A 112 3.40 15.23 -21.57
N LYS A 113 3.76 16.45 -21.20
CA LYS A 113 4.49 16.74 -19.95
C LYS A 113 3.63 16.37 -18.75
N LEU A 114 4.27 16.15 -17.59
CA LEU A 114 3.55 15.72 -16.40
C LEU A 114 2.55 16.78 -15.89
N SER A 115 2.84 18.06 -16.08
CA SER A 115 1.93 19.17 -15.77
C SER A 115 0.67 19.13 -16.63
N GLU A 116 0.83 18.91 -17.94
CA GLU A 116 -0.28 18.80 -18.91
C GLU A 116 -1.14 17.58 -18.62
N LEU A 117 -0.53 16.42 -18.37
CA LEU A 117 -1.23 15.21 -17.90
C LEU A 117 -2.01 15.49 -16.61
N SER A 118 -1.43 16.27 -15.70
CA SER A 118 -2.11 16.63 -14.47
C SER A 118 -3.32 17.50 -14.69
N GLN A 119 -3.23 18.53 -15.53
CA GLN A 119 -4.38 19.39 -15.84
C GLN A 119 -5.48 18.60 -16.53
N LYS A 120 -5.11 17.74 -17.49
CA LYS A 120 -6.07 16.96 -18.29
C LYS A 120 -6.81 15.88 -17.50
N TYR A 121 -6.10 15.13 -16.65
CA TYR A 121 -6.66 13.89 -16.06
C TYR A 121 -7.01 13.99 -14.57
N ARG A 122 -6.55 15.02 -13.86
CA ARG A 122 -6.94 15.22 -12.45
C ARG A 122 -8.46 15.33 -12.23
N PRO A 123 -9.27 15.90 -13.15
CA PRO A 123 -10.73 15.91 -13.04
C PRO A 123 -11.38 14.53 -12.87
N ILE A 124 -10.78 13.44 -13.37
CA ILE A 124 -11.30 12.07 -13.19
C ILE A 124 -11.31 11.66 -11.70
N SER A 125 -10.46 12.30 -10.89
CA SER A 125 -10.32 12.03 -9.45
C SER A 125 -10.91 13.11 -8.55
N GLN A 126 -11.64 14.09 -9.10
CA GLN A 126 -12.26 15.17 -8.35
C GLN A 126 -13.75 14.95 -8.26
N LYS A 127 -14.33 15.05 -7.06
CA LYS A 127 -15.72 14.68 -6.82
C LYS A 127 -16.72 15.40 -7.73
N HIS A 128 -16.54 16.70 -7.98
CA HIS A 128 -17.45 17.51 -8.81
C HIS A 128 -17.45 17.12 -10.30
N SER A 129 -16.33 16.63 -10.83
CA SER A 129 -16.19 16.26 -12.25
C SER A 129 -16.21 14.75 -12.49
N MET A 130 -16.07 13.95 -11.43
CA MET A 130 -15.99 12.49 -11.54
C MET A 130 -17.27 11.85 -12.11
N MET A 131 -18.43 12.50 -11.91
CA MET A 131 -19.73 12.05 -12.47
C MET A 131 -19.72 11.92 -14.00
N ASN A 132 -18.84 12.65 -14.69
CA ASN A 132 -18.70 12.57 -16.15
C ASN A 132 -17.96 11.30 -16.62
N TYR A 133 -17.31 10.58 -15.70
CA TYR A 133 -16.42 9.46 -16.03
C TYR A 133 -16.81 8.15 -15.35
N LEU A 134 -17.49 8.23 -14.20
CA LEU A 134 -17.82 7.10 -13.35
C LEU A 134 -19.24 7.26 -12.79
N PRO A 135 -19.96 6.14 -12.55
CA PRO A 135 -21.28 6.17 -11.94
C PRO A 135 -21.33 6.87 -10.58
N GLU A 136 -22.50 7.42 -10.25
CA GLU A 136 -22.73 8.28 -9.08
C GLU A 136 -22.38 7.63 -7.74
N TYR A 137 -22.55 6.31 -7.59
CA TYR A 137 -22.26 5.60 -6.33
C TYR A 137 -20.79 5.71 -5.90
N HIS A 138 -19.86 6.04 -6.81
CA HIS A 138 -18.46 6.31 -6.47
C HIS A 138 -18.27 7.64 -5.72
N LEU A 139 -19.24 8.56 -5.78
CA LEU A 139 -19.23 9.85 -5.10
C LEU A 139 -19.55 9.75 -3.60
N GLU A 140 -20.11 8.62 -3.15
CA GLU A 140 -20.40 8.34 -1.73
C GLU A 140 -19.11 8.22 -0.90
N VAL A 141 -18.02 7.80 -1.52
CA VAL A 141 -16.73 7.53 -0.87
C VAL A 141 -16.01 8.85 -0.49
N PRO A 142 -15.22 8.88 0.60
CA PRO A 142 -14.46 10.08 0.98
C PRO A 142 -13.55 10.59 -0.14
N GLU A 143 -13.54 11.90 -0.34
CA GLU A 143 -12.75 12.57 -1.39
C GLU A 143 -11.24 12.27 -1.27
N GLU A 144 -10.75 12.04 -0.04
CA GLU A 144 -9.37 11.62 0.22
C GLU A 144 -8.97 10.32 -0.51
N VAL A 145 -9.92 9.40 -0.72
CA VAL A 145 -9.68 8.18 -1.51
C VAL A 145 -9.42 8.52 -2.97
N MET A 146 -10.15 9.48 -3.53
CA MET A 146 -9.99 9.89 -4.93
C MET A 146 -8.66 10.64 -5.11
N TYR A 147 -8.35 11.57 -4.21
CA TYR A 147 -7.07 12.28 -4.20
C TYR A 147 -5.87 11.37 -4.04
N SER A 148 -5.94 10.38 -3.13
CA SER A 148 -4.87 9.39 -2.96
C SER A 148 -4.73 8.49 -4.18
N THR A 149 -5.83 8.15 -4.84
CA THR A 149 -5.82 7.39 -6.11
C THR A 149 -5.04 8.13 -7.19
N TYR A 150 -5.30 9.42 -7.37
CA TYR A 150 -4.58 10.24 -8.34
C TYR A 150 -3.09 10.35 -8.02
N ARG A 151 -2.74 10.51 -6.74
CA ARG A 151 -1.34 10.50 -6.30
C ARG A 151 -0.64 9.19 -6.63
N ASP A 152 -1.29 8.06 -6.39
CA ASP A 152 -0.76 6.73 -6.73
C ASP A 152 -0.55 6.59 -8.24
N PHE A 153 -1.51 7.06 -9.05
CA PHE A 153 -1.40 7.11 -10.51
C PHE A 153 -0.23 8.00 -10.98
N ALA A 154 -0.13 9.23 -10.47
CA ALA A 154 0.94 10.16 -10.83
C ALA A 154 2.32 9.64 -10.42
N LYS A 155 2.43 8.98 -9.25
CA LYS A 155 3.66 8.28 -8.82
C LYS A 155 4.01 7.15 -9.80
N ALA A 156 3.03 6.32 -10.18
CA ALA A 156 3.26 5.24 -11.14
C ALA A 156 3.73 5.75 -12.51
N LEU A 157 3.14 6.86 -13.01
CA LEU A 157 3.60 7.53 -14.23
C LEU A 157 5.05 8.02 -14.13
N LYS A 158 5.39 8.72 -13.03
CA LYS A 158 6.76 9.20 -12.78
C LYS A 158 7.76 8.05 -12.80
N LEU A 159 7.43 6.95 -12.13
CA LEU A 159 8.26 5.74 -12.06
C LEU A 159 8.45 5.10 -13.44
N SER A 160 7.37 4.94 -14.21
CA SER A 160 7.45 4.37 -15.56
C SER A 160 8.35 5.21 -16.47
N ARG A 161 8.20 6.55 -16.44
CA ARG A 161 9.03 7.48 -17.21
C ARG A 161 10.50 7.44 -16.78
N ALA A 162 10.79 7.39 -15.48
CA ALA A 162 12.16 7.29 -14.96
C ALA A 162 12.81 5.97 -15.40
N LEU A 163 12.11 4.85 -15.24
CA LEU A 163 12.58 3.54 -15.67
C LEU A 163 12.87 3.50 -17.17
N PHE A 164 11.95 4.05 -17.99
CA PHE A 164 12.14 4.15 -19.44
C PHE A 164 13.42 4.94 -19.79
N LYS A 165 13.63 6.11 -19.18
CA LYS A 165 14.85 6.91 -19.37
C LYS A 165 16.11 6.14 -18.96
N ALA A 166 16.08 5.47 -17.82
CA ALA A 166 17.22 4.70 -17.31
C ALA A 166 17.59 3.52 -18.22
N LEU A 167 16.59 2.86 -18.81
CA LEU A 167 16.84 1.75 -19.72
C LEU A 167 17.29 2.21 -21.11
N LYS A 168 16.75 3.33 -21.62
CA LYS A 168 17.22 3.97 -22.86
C LYS A 168 18.69 4.36 -22.77
N LYS A 169 19.15 4.86 -21.61
CA LYS A 169 20.57 5.16 -21.35
C LYS A 169 21.48 3.92 -21.37
N LYS A 170 20.94 2.73 -21.13
CA LYS A 170 21.70 1.46 -21.10
C LYS A 170 21.67 0.73 -22.44
N ASP A 171 21.24 1.42 -23.50
CA ASP A 171 21.07 0.91 -24.86
C ASP A 171 20.29 -0.42 -24.94
N LYS A 172 19.38 -0.63 -24.00
CA LYS A 172 18.49 -1.78 -24.02
C LYS A 172 17.28 -1.43 -24.87
N LYS A 173 16.87 -2.34 -25.76
CA LYS A 173 15.59 -2.26 -26.47
C LYS A 173 14.47 -2.11 -25.44
N THR A 174 13.86 -0.93 -25.36
CA THR A 174 12.83 -0.68 -24.36
C THR A 174 11.60 -0.04 -24.91
N TYR A 175 10.50 -0.73 -24.66
CA TYR A 175 9.15 -0.22 -24.79
C TYR A 175 8.82 0.58 -23.54
N PHE A 176 8.01 1.62 -23.68
CA PHE A 176 7.43 2.30 -22.53
C PHE A 176 6.65 1.28 -21.70
N LEU A 177 6.84 1.29 -20.38
CA LEU A 177 6.13 0.34 -19.53
C LEU A 177 4.71 0.85 -19.32
N ASP A 178 3.77 0.24 -20.03
CA ASP A 178 2.36 0.56 -19.88
C ASP A 178 1.89 0.37 -18.43
N LEU A 179 1.18 1.37 -17.94
CA LEU A 179 0.53 1.27 -16.65
C LEU A 179 -0.53 0.17 -16.72
N ARG A 180 -0.46 -0.75 -15.76
CA ARG A 180 -1.41 -1.87 -15.66
C ARG A 180 -2.64 -1.43 -14.89
N PHE A 181 -3.79 -1.98 -15.28
CA PHE A 181 -5.01 -1.91 -14.48
C PHE A 181 -4.83 -2.67 -13.16
N LYS A 182 -5.46 -2.16 -12.12
CA LYS A 182 -5.64 -2.85 -10.84
C LYS A 182 -6.74 -3.89 -10.97
N SER A 183 -6.51 -5.08 -10.43
CA SER A 183 -7.48 -6.17 -10.47
C SER A 183 -8.25 -6.27 -9.16
N LYS A 184 -9.50 -6.75 -9.22
CA LYS A 184 -10.24 -7.17 -8.01
C LYS A 184 -9.58 -8.38 -7.34
N LYS A 185 -8.88 -9.21 -8.13
CA LYS A 185 -8.25 -10.47 -7.71
C LYS A 185 -6.80 -10.30 -7.21
N ASP A 186 -6.31 -9.07 -7.10
CA ASP A 186 -4.97 -8.80 -6.58
C ASP A 186 -4.84 -9.32 -5.14
N ASN A 187 -3.71 -9.95 -4.80
CA ASN A 187 -3.46 -10.53 -3.47
C ASN A 187 -3.59 -9.50 -2.34
N SER A 188 -3.29 -8.24 -2.63
CA SER A 188 -3.62 -7.13 -1.76
C SER A 188 -3.80 -5.82 -2.53
N SER A 189 -4.56 -4.90 -1.94
CA SER A 189 -4.73 -3.53 -2.43
C SER A 189 -4.49 -2.56 -1.28
N SER A 190 -4.09 -1.32 -1.59
CA SER A 190 -3.86 -0.31 -0.57
C SER A 190 -4.35 1.07 -1.00
N ILE A 191 -4.81 1.86 -0.03
CA ILE A 191 -5.21 3.26 -0.18
C ILE A 191 -4.41 4.10 0.82
N GLU A 192 -3.89 5.25 0.40
CA GLU A 192 -3.13 6.17 1.26
C GLU A 192 -4.06 7.17 1.96
N PHE A 193 -3.85 7.38 3.26
CA PHE A 193 -4.53 8.39 4.08
C PHE A 193 -3.49 9.27 4.77
N ARG A 194 -3.80 10.56 4.93
CA ARG A 194 -2.93 11.50 5.65
C ARG A 194 -2.97 11.21 7.15
N ALA A 195 -1.82 11.31 7.82
CA ALA A 195 -1.68 11.08 9.26
C ALA A 195 -2.70 11.86 10.11
N ARG A 196 -2.92 13.13 9.77
CA ARG A 196 -3.88 14.03 10.45
C ARG A 196 -5.33 13.55 10.48
N GLY A 197 -5.70 12.63 9.58
CA GLY A 197 -7.04 12.06 9.51
C GLY A 197 -7.31 10.99 10.56
N PHE A 198 -6.27 10.52 11.26
CA PHE A 198 -6.37 9.46 12.25
C PHE A 198 -6.49 10.02 13.66
N LYS A 199 -7.33 9.37 14.46
CA LYS A 199 -7.38 9.51 15.92
C LYS A 199 -7.40 8.12 16.53
N SER A 200 -6.73 7.93 17.65
CA SER A 200 -6.73 6.66 18.38
C SER A 200 -6.96 6.89 19.87
N MET A 201 -7.68 5.96 20.49
CA MET A 201 -7.96 5.91 21.92
C MET A 201 -8.06 4.44 22.30
N ASP A 202 -7.28 3.99 23.28
CA ASP A 202 -7.33 2.67 23.93
C ASP A 202 -8.00 1.53 23.14
N GLY A 203 -7.26 0.93 22.21
CA GLY A 203 -7.73 -0.20 21.40
C GLY A 203 -8.68 0.16 20.25
N ILE A 204 -8.94 1.44 20.03
CA ILE A 204 -9.79 1.96 18.95
C ILE A 204 -9.00 2.95 18.09
N VAL A 205 -9.12 2.82 16.77
CA VAL A 205 -8.64 3.81 15.80
C VAL A 205 -9.78 4.26 14.90
N LYS A 206 -9.84 5.56 14.60
CA LYS A 206 -10.81 6.13 13.68
C LYS A 206 -10.12 6.99 12.63
N PHE A 207 -10.55 6.81 11.39
CA PHE A 207 -10.24 7.66 10.25
C PHE A 207 -11.50 7.84 9.43
N THR A 208 -11.62 8.97 8.73
CA THR A 208 -12.85 9.34 7.99
C THR A 208 -14.15 9.15 8.81
N PRO A 209 -14.23 9.61 10.07
CA PRO A 209 -15.30 9.24 11.00
C PRO A 209 -16.71 9.60 10.50
N ARG A 210 -16.85 10.71 9.75
CA ARG A 210 -18.13 11.13 9.16
C ARG A 210 -18.68 10.11 8.16
N TYR A 211 -17.81 9.47 7.37
CA TYR A 211 -18.23 8.48 6.37
C TYR A 211 -18.69 7.17 7.01
N PHE A 212 -18.07 6.79 8.13
CA PHE A 212 -18.44 5.60 8.87
C PHE A 212 -19.54 5.84 9.92
N GLY A 213 -19.98 7.10 10.10
CA GLY A 213 -20.97 7.46 11.11
C GLY A 213 -20.49 7.23 12.55
N PHE A 214 -19.18 7.25 12.79
CA PHE A 214 -18.64 6.92 14.13
C PHE A 214 -19.02 7.95 15.18
N SER A 215 -19.55 7.48 16.31
CA SER A 215 -19.69 8.25 17.54
C SER A 215 -18.33 8.51 18.22
N LYS A 216 -18.32 9.22 19.37
CA LYS A 216 -17.07 9.63 20.04
C LYS A 216 -16.16 8.44 20.39
N ASN A 217 -16.77 7.32 20.82
CA ASN A 217 -16.10 6.12 21.32
C ASN A 217 -16.17 4.94 20.34
N GLU A 218 -16.60 5.20 19.09
CA GLU A 218 -16.63 4.19 18.04
C GLU A 218 -15.44 4.33 17.08
N GLY A 219 -15.09 3.21 16.47
CA GLY A 219 -14.07 3.12 15.45
C GLY A 219 -13.75 1.67 15.13
N TYR A 220 -12.56 1.46 14.58
CA TYR A 220 -12.02 0.13 14.34
C TYR A 220 -11.29 -0.35 15.58
N LEU A 221 -11.63 -1.57 16.00
CA LEU A 221 -10.87 -2.25 17.03
C LEU A 221 -9.48 -2.61 16.51
N ILE A 222 -8.47 -2.37 17.33
CA ILE A 222 -7.06 -2.75 17.15
C ILE A 222 -6.58 -3.45 18.42
N LYS A 223 -5.66 -4.41 18.26
CA LYS A 223 -5.05 -5.10 19.41
C LYS A 223 -3.76 -4.43 19.84
N GLU A 224 -3.01 -3.92 18.87
CA GLU A 224 -1.76 -3.22 19.10
C GLU A 224 -2.02 -1.74 19.44
N LYS A 225 -1.16 -1.15 20.27
CA LYS A 225 -1.18 0.29 20.53
C LYS A 225 -0.81 1.04 19.25
N MET A 226 -1.57 2.08 18.92
CA MET A 226 -1.28 2.95 17.78
C MET A 226 0.01 3.75 18.05
N PRO A 227 1.03 3.68 17.18
CA PRO A 227 2.21 4.52 17.28
C PRO A 227 1.91 5.95 16.83
N GLU A 228 2.82 6.86 17.15
CA GLU A 228 2.80 8.20 16.59
C GLU A 228 2.94 8.16 15.06
N LEU A 229 2.16 9.00 14.37
CA LEU A 229 2.09 9.03 12.91
C LEU A 229 2.93 10.17 12.35
N GLN A 230 4.12 9.83 11.86
CA GLN A 230 5.03 10.78 11.18
C GLN A 230 4.72 10.92 9.68
N PHE A 231 4.14 9.89 9.06
CA PHE A 231 3.93 9.80 7.62
C PHE A 231 2.49 9.41 7.28
N SER A 232 2.10 9.59 6.01
CA SER A 232 0.85 9.03 5.49
C SER A 232 0.78 7.52 5.70
N VAL A 233 -0.39 7.05 6.16
CA VAL A 233 -0.65 5.64 6.47
C VAL A 233 -1.30 4.97 5.26
N ARG A 234 -0.97 3.71 4.99
CA ARG A 234 -1.66 2.91 3.96
C ARG A 234 -2.63 1.92 4.58
N LEU A 235 -3.91 2.07 4.29
CA LEU A 235 -4.92 1.06 4.55
C LEU A 235 -4.76 -0.06 3.52
N GLN A 236 -4.35 -1.25 3.94
CA GLN A 236 -4.19 -2.44 3.12
C GLN A 236 -5.38 -3.40 3.32
N ARG A 237 -5.90 -3.96 2.22
CA ARG A 237 -6.85 -5.08 2.21
C ARG A 237 -6.20 -6.29 1.55
N THR A 238 -6.24 -7.44 2.20
CA THR A 238 -5.80 -8.72 1.62
C THR A 238 -6.93 -9.39 0.84
N ARG A 239 -6.59 -10.41 0.04
CA ARG A 239 -7.58 -11.24 -0.66
C ARG A 239 -8.62 -11.86 0.28
N ASP A 240 -8.19 -12.32 1.46
CA ASP A 240 -9.09 -12.89 2.50
C ASP A 240 -9.84 -11.82 3.33
N GLU A 241 -9.97 -10.61 2.80
CA GLU A 241 -10.66 -9.48 3.45
C GLU A 241 -10.16 -9.16 4.87
N LYS A 242 -8.86 -9.32 5.11
CA LYS A 242 -8.20 -8.81 6.31
C LYS A 242 -7.69 -7.40 6.02
N PHE A 243 -7.85 -6.51 6.99
CA PHE A 243 -7.53 -5.10 6.86
C PHE A 243 -6.38 -4.74 7.80
N TYR A 244 -5.42 -3.97 7.28
CA TYR A 244 -4.24 -3.55 8.01
C TYR A 244 -3.95 -2.07 7.79
N LEU A 245 -3.50 -1.38 8.83
CA LEU A 245 -2.83 -0.09 8.70
C LEU A 245 -1.33 -0.34 8.59
N CYS A 246 -0.77 -0.05 7.42
CA CYS A 246 0.66 -0.02 7.17
C CYS A 246 1.16 1.39 7.50
N ILE A 247 1.81 1.53 8.66
CA ILE A 247 2.29 2.79 9.21
C ILE A 247 3.79 2.90 8.96
N PRO A 248 4.24 3.78 8.05
CA PRO A 248 5.66 4.05 7.84
C PRO A 248 6.25 4.78 9.04
N ARG A 249 7.52 4.49 9.35
CA ARG A 249 8.29 5.18 10.39
C ARG A 249 9.76 5.27 10.01
N SER A 250 10.43 6.26 10.58
CA SER A 250 11.89 6.32 10.65
C SER A 250 12.35 5.50 11.86
N LYS A 251 13.16 4.47 11.63
CA LYS A 251 13.80 3.68 12.69
C LYS A 251 15.30 3.79 12.54
N ILE A 252 15.99 4.21 13.59
CA ILE A 252 17.44 4.10 13.65
C ILE A 252 17.77 2.63 13.86
N PHE A 253 18.59 2.08 12.97
CA PHE A 253 19.13 0.74 13.12
C PHE A 253 20.54 0.88 13.68
N GLU A 254 20.75 0.44 14.92
CA GLU A 254 22.09 0.34 15.48
C GLU A 254 22.91 -0.64 14.63
N LYS A 255 24.12 -0.24 14.25
CA LYS A 255 25.03 -1.14 13.57
C LYS A 255 25.51 -2.16 14.59
N THR A 256 25.33 -3.44 14.27
CA THR A 256 25.94 -4.52 15.05
C THR A 256 27.45 -4.36 15.02
N THR A 257 28.09 -4.40 16.19
CA THR A 257 29.56 -4.31 16.36
C THR A 257 30.28 -5.64 16.10
N SER A 258 29.53 -6.70 15.79
CA SER A 258 30.09 -8.03 15.51
C SER A 258 30.86 -8.04 14.19
N THR A 259 32.08 -8.55 14.23
CA THR A 259 32.90 -8.89 13.05
C THR A 259 32.55 -10.25 12.47
N ARG A 260 31.72 -11.05 13.17
CA ARG A 260 31.32 -12.38 12.71
C ARG A 260 30.44 -12.27 11.48
N THR A 261 30.83 -12.96 10.42
CA THR A 261 30.11 -13.02 9.17
C THR A 261 29.57 -14.42 9.00
N CYS A 262 28.25 -14.56 8.85
CA CYS A 262 27.62 -15.84 8.55
C CYS A 262 26.96 -15.81 7.18
N ALA A 263 26.99 -16.93 6.48
CA ALA A 263 26.19 -17.16 5.30
C ALA A 263 24.83 -17.73 5.73
N ILE A 264 23.75 -17.13 5.24
CA ILE A 264 22.38 -17.60 5.49
C ILE A 264 21.85 -18.21 4.20
N ASP A 265 21.62 -19.52 4.20
CA ASP A 265 20.88 -20.22 3.17
C ASP A 265 19.38 -20.24 3.53
N PRO A 266 18.51 -19.56 2.76
CA PRO A 266 17.08 -19.56 3.02
C PRO A 266 16.39 -20.92 2.76
N GLY A 267 17.09 -21.93 2.21
CA GLY A 267 16.75 -23.35 2.14
C GLY A 267 15.28 -23.77 2.06
N VAL A 268 14.89 -24.49 1.00
CA VAL A 268 13.50 -24.95 0.80
C VAL A 268 13.10 -26.10 1.75
N ARG A 269 14.06 -26.92 2.19
CA ARG A 269 13.83 -28.06 3.11
C ARG A 269 14.23 -27.74 4.55
N SER A 270 15.36 -27.06 4.73
CA SER A 270 15.84 -26.54 6.01
C SER A 270 15.83 -25.02 5.94
N PHE A 271 14.81 -24.41 6.53
CA PHE A 271 14.57 -22.98 6.42
C PHE A 271 15.59 -22.20 7.27
N ILE A 272 16.32 -21.28 6.63
CA ILE A 272 17.34 -20.42 7.28
C ILE A 272 18.43 -21.26 7.95
N THR A 273 19.20 -21.97 7.13
CA THR A 273 20.45 -22.60 7.60
C THR A 273 21.52 -21.52 7.67
N MET A 274 22.21 -21.44 8.80
CA MET A 274 23.31 -20.51 9.02
C MET A 274 24.63 -21.27 9.02
N TYR A 275 25.59 -20.81 8.22
CA TYR A 275 26.97 -21.27 8.25
C TYR A 275 27.86 -20.14 8.78
N ASP A 276 28.61 -20.41 9.83
CA ASP A 276 29.65 -19.53 10.35
C ASP A 276 30.99 -20.25 10.17
N PRO A 277 31.94 -19.75 9.35
CA PRO A 277 33.23 -20.39 9.14
C PRO A 277 34.14 -20.35 10.38
N THR A 278 33.71 -19.67 11.46
CA THR A 278 34.46 -19.54 12.72
C THR A 278 33.96 -20.48 13.83
N VAL A 279 32.98 -21.35 13.56
CA VAL A 279 32.44 -22.37 14.51
C VAL A 279 32.40 -23.74 13.87
#